data_AF-A0A1V0TJD8-F1
#
_entry.id   AF-A0A1V0TJD8-F1
#
_cell.length_a   1.000
_cell.length_b   1.000
_cell.length_c   1.000
_cell.angle_alpha   90.00
_cell.angle_beta   90.00
_cell.angle_gamma   90.00
#
_symmetry.space_group_name_H-M   'P 1'
#
loop_
_entity.id
_entity.type
_entity.pdbx_description
1 polymer ?
#
loop_
_entity_poly.entity_id
_entity_poly.type
_entity_poly.pdbx_seq_one_letter_code
_entity_poly.pdbx_strand_id
1 'polypeptide(L)' 'MGRSPVVASVPVVGQTRALHCYRYWRNQNARHPHLLADQCRERVRVGSEKGIRWGGRPRNPAV' A
#
# COMPACT_ATOMS: atom_id res chain seq x y z
N MET A 1 17.53 -7.51 32.62
CA MET A 1 17.70 -8.81 31.91
C MET A 1 16.30 -9.35 31.69
N GLY A 2 15.64 -9.17 30.56
CA GLY A 2 16.13 -9.34 29.19
C GLY A 2 15.24 -10.41 28.58
N ARG A 3 14.28 -9.98 27.75
CA ARG A 3 13.70 -10.71 26.60
C ARG A 3 12.46 -9.97 26.11
N SER A 4 12.71 -8.98 25.24
CA SER A 4 11.76 -8.71 24.15
C SER A 4 11.85 -9.86 23.16
N PRO A 5 10.75 -10.54 22.80
CA PRO A 5 10.66 -11.16 21.50
C PRO A 5 10.05 -10.13 20.57
N VAL A 6 10.93 -9.48 19.81
CA VAL A 6 10.73 -9.23 18.38
C VAL A 6 9.38 -9.74 17.87
N VAL A 7 8.48 -8.81 17.55
CA VAL A 7 7.31 -9.08 16.70
C VAL A 7 7.79 -9.98 15.57
N ALA A 8 7.28 -11.21 15.54
CA ALA A 8 7.64 -12.18 14.53
C ALA A 8 7.36 -11.51 13.19
N SER A 9 8.44 -11.22 12.45
CA SER A 9 8.37 -10.74 11.09
C SER A 9 7.77 -11.88 10.28
N VAL A 10 6.44 -11.89 10.15
CA VAL A 10 5.73 -12.89 9.37
C VAL A 10 6.22 -12.71 7.93
N PRO A 11 6.89 -13.71 7.32
CA PRO A 11 7.25 -13.61 5.92
C PRO A 11 5.95 -13.71 5.13
N VAL A 12 5.41 -12.57 4.70
CA VAL A 12 4.24 -12.48 3.81
C VAL A 12 4.51 -13.10 2.42
N VAL A 13 5.71 -13.62 2.19
CA VAL A 13 6.22 -14.08 0.90
C VAL A 13 5.95 -15.57 0.70
N GLY A 14 4.68 -15.97 0.81
CA GLY A 14 4.25 -17.37 0.58
C GLY A 14 2.79 -17.54 0.15
N GLN A 15 2.00 -16.47 0.16
CA GLN A 15 0.58 -16.48 -0.23
C GLN A 15 0.29 -15.60 -1.45
N THR A 16 1.30 -15.33 -2.28
CA THR A 16 1.18 -14.32 -3.34
C THR A 16 0.12 -14.68 -4.37
N ARG A 17 0.03 -15.94 -4.82
CA ARG A 17 -0.94 -16.32 -5.87
C ARG A 17 -2.38 -16.35 -5.37
N ALA A 18 -2.66 -17.04 -4.26
CA ALA A 18 -4.01 -17.12 -3.71
C ALA A 18 -4.54 -15.75 -3.27
N LEU A 19 -3.71 -14.94 -2.61
CA LEU A 19 -4.06 -13.58 -2.23
C LEU A 19 -4.27 -12.67 -3.44
N HIS A 20 -3.44 -12.79 -4.48
CA HIS A 20 -3.61 -12.03 -5.72
C HIS A 20 -4.90 -12.42 -6.44
N CYS A 21 -5.21 -13.72 -6.55
CA CYS A 21 -6.47 -14.19 -7.13
C CYS A 21 -7.67 -13.67 -6.33
N TYR A 22 -7.61 -13.74 -5.00
CA TYR A 22 -8.68 -13.25 -4.15
C TYR A 22 -8.86 -11.72 -4.26
N ARG A 23 -7.76 -10.97 -4.31
CA ARG A 23 -7.80 -9.51 -4.52
C ARG A 23 -8.31 -9.15 -5.91
N TYR A 24 -7.93 -9.89 -6.95
CA TYR A 24 -8.40 -9.68 -8.30
C TYR A 24 -9.91 -9.92 -8.39
N TRP A 25 -10.38 -11.07 -7.89
CA TRP A 25 -11.81 -11.37 -7.84
C TRP A 25 -12.58 -10.31 -7.05
N ARG A 26 -12.10 -9.93 -5.86
CA ARG A 26 -12.75 -8.90 -5.03
C ARG A 26 -12.75 -7.51 -5.68
N ASN A 27 -11.74 -7.19 -6.49
CA ASN A 27 -11.68 -5.92 -7.22
C ASN A 27 -12.61 -5.91 -8.43
N GLN A 28 -12.67 -7.03 -9.18
CA GLN A 28 -13.61 -7.21 -10.30
C GLN A 28 -15.08 -7.23 -9.83
N ASN A 29 -15.34 -7.78 -8.65
CA ASN A 29 -16.68 -7.80 -8.04
C ASN A 29 -16.97 -6.57 -7.18
N ALA A 30 -16.08 -5.57 -7.16
CA ALA A 30 -16.36 -4.32 -6.46
C ALA A 30 -17.43 -3.55 -7.23
N ARG A 31 -18.56 -3.30 -6.57
CA ARG A 31 -19.75 -2.68 -7.15
C ARG A 31 -19.53 -1.27 -7.72
N HIS A 32 -18.41 -0.63 -7.38
CA HIS A 32 -18.13 0.75 -7.74
C HIS A 32 -16.67 0.93 -8.20
N PRO A 33 -16.38 0.59 -9.47
CA PRO A 33 -15.05 0.78 -10.06
C PRO A 33 -14.58 2.25 -10.05
N HIS A 34 -15.51 3.19 -10.09
CA HIS A 34 -15.22 4.63 -10.06
C HIS A 34 -14.65 5.09 -8.73
N LEU A 35 -15.11 4.53 -7.60
CA LEU A 35 -14.55 4.86 -6.28
C LEU A 35 -13.07 4.52 -6.15
N LEU A 36 -12.61 3.46 -6.84
CA LEU A 36 -11.19 3.10 -6.88
C LEU A 36 -10.39 4.07 -7.76
N ALA A 37 -10.97 4.50 -8.89
CA ALA A 37 -10.37 5.52 -9.73
C ALA A 37 -10.26 6.86 -8.98
N ASP A 38 -11.30 7.26 -8.25
CA ASP A 38 -11.31 8.46 -7.42
C ASP A 38 -10.32 8.36 -6.26
N GLN A 39 -10.23 7.21 -5.60
CA GLN A 39 -9.26 6.97 -4.53
C GLN A 39 -7.80 6.96 -5.05
N CYS A 40 -7.58 6.46 -6.27
CA CYS A 40 -6.28 6.52 -6.92
C CYS A 40 -5.90 7.98 -7.24
N ARG A 41 -6.85 8.76 -7.80
CA ARG A 41 -6.67 10.20 -8.05
C ARG A 41 -6.36 10.96 -6.76
N GLU A 42 -7.06 10.66 -5.68
CA GLU A 42 -6.81 11.29 -4.39
C GLU A 42 -5.43 10.93 -3.83
N ARG A 43 -5.00 9.66 -3.93
CA ARG A 43 -3.65 9.25 -3.51
C ARG A 43 -2.55 9.91 -4.32
N VAL A 44 -2.76 10.16 -5.61
CA VAL A 44 -1.84 10.92 -6.45
C VAL A 44 -1.80 12.38 -6.02
N ARG A 45 -2.95 13.01 -5.75
CA ARG A 45 -3.02 14.39 -5.23
C ARG A 45 -2.31 14.53 -3.89
N VAL A 46 -2.65 13.69 -2.93
CA VAL A 46 -2.02 13.65 -1.60
C VAL A 46 -0.52 13.35 -1.71
N GLY A 47 -0.11 12.48 -2.64
CA GLY A 47 1.31 12.19 -2.90
C GLY A 47 2.09 13.37 -3.46
N SER A 48 1.49 14.11 -4.40
CA SER A 48 2.05 15.34 -4.98
C SER A 48 2.10 16.48 -3.97
N GLU A 49 1.05 16.66 -3.18
CA GLU A 49 0.97 17.70 -2.13
C GLU A 49 2.00 17.44 -1.02
N LYS A 50 2.14 16.18 -0.60
CA LYS A 50 3.12 15.80 0.45
C LYS A 50 4.54 15.61 -0.08
N GLY A 51 4.75 15.65 -1.41
CA GLY A 51 6.05 15.39 -2.03
C GLY A 51 6.62 14.00 -1.72
N ILE A 52 5.76 13.01 -1.45
CA ILE A 52 6.17 11.66 -1.05
C ILE A 52 6.35 10.80 -2.30
N ARG A 53 7.59 10.40 -2.58
CA ARG A 53 7.86 9.36 -3.59
C ARG A 53 7.41 8.01 -3.04
N TRP A 54 6.88 7.15 -3.91
CA TRP A 54 6.63 5.74 -3.59
C TRP A 54 7.87 5.14 -2.88
N GLY A 55 7.69 4.67 -1.64
CA GLY A 55 8.79 4.28 -0.75
C GLY A 55 8.99 5.18 0.48
N GLY A 56 8.17 6.22 0.67
CA GLY A 56 8.10 6.98 1.93
C GLY A 56 9.25 7.93 2.20
N ARG A 57 10.18 8.12 1.24
CA ARG A 57 11.26 9.08 1.37
C ARG A 57 10.75 10.47 0.99
N PRO A 58 10.64 11.43 1.94
CA PRO A 58 10.28 12.79 1.60
C PRO A 58 11.34 13.35 0.65
N ARG A 59 10.88 14.03 -0.40
CA ARG A 59 11.75 14.72 -1.34
C ARG A 59 12.37 15.89 -0.58
N ASN A 60 13.63 15.76 -0.18
CA ASN A 60 14.35 16.84 0.50
C ASN A 60 14.29 18.07 -0.42
N PRO A 61 13.65 19.19 -0.01
CA PRO A 61 13.81 20.43 -0.74
C PRO A 61 15.29 20.80 -0.60
N ALA A 62 16.02 20.80 -1.72
CA ALA A 62 17.39 21.25 -1.73
C ALA A 62 17.43 22.70 -1.22
N VAL A 63 18.10 22.89 -0.09
CA VAL A 63 18.58 24.20 0.39
C VAL A 63 20.04 24.33 -0.02
#